data_AF-A0A8T6RSR4-F1
#
_entry.id   AF-A0A8T6RSR4-F1
#
_cell.length_a   1.000
_cell.length_b   1.000
_cell.length_c   1.000
_cell.angle_alpha   90.00
_cell.angle_beta   90.00
_cell.angle_gamma   90.00
#
_symmetry.space_group_name_H-M   'P 1'
#
loop_
_entity.id
_entity.type
_entity.pdbx_description
1 polymer ?
#
loop_
_entity_poly.entity_id
_entity_poly.type
_entity_poly.pdbx_seq_one_letter_code
_entity_poly.pdbx_strand_id
1 'polypeptide(L)'
;LMDAGKGFGYVSAHRAMIVAMHKAQGSGVGMVGVRNSNHFGVAGYHALHATRRGLVGIAMTNAGAEMAPWGSAEPVLGTNPWGLAVPRGGGHDP
;
A
#
# COMPACT_ATOMS: atom_id res chain seq x y z
N LEU A 1 -4.03 0.52 13.02
CA LEU A 1 -4.91 -0.43 12.31
C LEU A 1 -6.18 0.31 11.92
N MET A 2 -6.62 0.20 10.67
CA MET A 2 -7.86 0.77 10.15
C MET A 2 -8.81 -0.37 9.71
N ASP A 3 -10.10 -0.24 10.01
CA ASP A 3 -11.13 -1.14 9.51
C ASP A 3 -11.79 -0.53 8.27
N ALA A 4 -11.79 -1.24 7.15
CA ALA A 4 -12.39 -0.79 5.90
C ALA A 4 -13.87 -1.20 5.76
N GLY A 5 -14.41 -2.00 6.69
CA GLY A 5 -15.84 -2.35 6.71
C GLY A 5 -16.34 -3.06 5.45
N LYS A 6 -15.49 -3.85 4.79
CA LYS A 6 -15.70 -4.48 3.47
C LYS A 6 -15.94 -3.45 2.34
N GLY A 7 -15.51 -2.21 2.53
CA GLY A 7 -15.57 -1.17 1.51
C GLY A 7 -14.53 -1.33 0.40
N PHE A 8 -14.52 -0.40 -0.56
CA PHE A 8 -13.62 -0.44 -1.70
C PHE A 8 -12.14 -0.34 -1.29
N GLY A 9 -11.32 -1.24 -1.83
CA GLY A 9 -9.89 -1.32 -1.54
C GLY A 9 -9.15 -0.03 -1.90
N TYR A 10 -9.42 0.53 -3.08
CA TYR A 10 -8.83 1.81 -3.51
C TYR A 10 -9.08 2.94 -2.52
N VAL A 11 -10.31 3.09 -2.03
CA VAL A 11 -10.70 4.16 -1.10
C VAL A 11 -10.03 3.96 0.25
N SER A 12 -10.05 2.73 0.78
CA SER A 12 -9.46 2.42 2.08
C SER A 12 -7.93 2.53 2.06
N ALA A 13 -7.26 2.04 1.02
CA ALA A 13 -5.81 2.16 0.88
C ALA A 13 -5.35 3.62 0.73
N HIS A 14 -6.06 4.43 -0.06
CA HIS A 14 -5.77 5.85 -0.19
C HIS A 14 -5.92 6.60 1.16
N ARG A 15 -7.03 6.34 1.89
CA ARG A 15 -7.22 6.89 3.25
C ARG A 15 -6.13 6.43 4.21
N ALA A 16 -5.73 5.16 4.16
CA ALA A 16 -4.65 4.64 5.00
C ALA A 16 -3.32 5.32 4.71
N MET A 17 -2.98 5.58 3.45
CA MET A 17 -1.78 6.33 3.08
C MET A 17 -1.82 7.77 3.61
N ILE A 18 -2.96 8.46 3.54
CA ILE A 18 -3.11 9.81 4.12
C ILE A 18 -2.83 9.78 5.64
N VAL A 19 -3.38 8.80 6.35
CA VAL A 19 -3.16 8.64 7.79
C VAL A 19 -1.69 8.30 8.09
N ALA A 20 -1.06 7.45 7.28
CA ALA A 20 0.35 7.11 7.41
C ALA A 20 1.25 8.34 7.23
N MET A 21 1.00 9.14 6.18
CA MET A 21 1.72 10.41 5.96
C MET A 21 1.57 11.37 7.13
N HIS A 22 0.36 11.53 7.67
CA HIS A 22 0.14 12.41 8.83
C HIS A 22 0.91 11.95 10.07
N LYS A 23 0.94 10.63 10.34
CA LYS A 23 1.74 10.06 11.43
C LYS A 23 3.24 10.29 11.23
N ALA A 24 3.73 10.11 10.00
CA ALA A 24 5.14 10.29 9.66
C ALA A 24 5.62 11.73 9.90
N GLN A 25 4.77 12.75 9.70
CA GLN A 25 5.14 14.15 9.93
C GLN A 25 5.57 14.44 11.38
N GLY A 26 4.94 13.79 12.36
CA GLY A 26 5.25 14.03 13.78
C GLY A 26 6.29 13.05 14.36
N SER A 27 6.47 11.88 13.74
CA SER A 27 7.23 10.76 14.33
C SER A 27 8.35 10.24 13.43
N GLY A 28 8.58 10.83 12.26
CA GLY A 28 9.53 10.36 11.24
C GLY A 28 9.03 9.16 10.42
N VAL A 29 8.21 8.28 11.02
CA VAL A 29 7.62 7.11 10.37
C VAL A 29 6.13 7.02 10.66
N GLY A 30 5.35 6.56 9.68
CA GLY A 30 3.93 6.26 9.84
C GLY A 30 3.57 4.95 9.14
N MET A 31 2.89 4.05 9.87
CA MET A 31 2.44 2.77 9.35
C MET A 31 0.96 2.55 9.69
N VAL A 32 0.19 2.07 8.73
CA VAL A 32 -1.23 1.78 8.88
C VAL A 32 -1.54 0.44 8.22
N GLY A 33 -1.83 -0.59 9.03
CA GLY A 33 -2.48 -1.80 8.53
C GLY A 33 -3.96 -1.56 8.26
N VAL A 34 -4.49 -2.16 7.19
CA VAL A 34 -5.91 -2.10 6.82
C VAL A 34 -6.50 -3.51 6.87
N ARG A 35 -7.62 -3.68 7.57
CA ARG A 35 -8.36 -4.94 7.62
C ARG A 35 -9.76 -4.79 7.05
N ASN A 36 -10.42 -5.91 6.75
CA ASN A 36 -11.76 -5.95 6.14
C ASN A 36 -11.83 -5.10 4.87
N SER A 37 -10.78 -5.14 4.05
CA SER A 37 -10.69 -4.42 2.77
C SER A 37 -11.02 -5.35 1.59
N ASN A 38 -10.85 -4.84 0.37
CA ASN A 38 -10.99 -5.55 -0.90
C ASN A 38 -9.78 -5.24 -1.81
N HIS A 39 -9.82 -5.73 -3.05
CA HIS A 39 -8.82 -5.43 -4.07
C HIS A 39 -8.54 -3.92 -4.18
N PHE A 40 -7.29 -3.53 -3.94
CA PHE A 40 -6.88 -2.12 -3.88
C PHE A 40 -6.25 -1.58 -5.17
N GLY A 41 -6.18 -2.41 -6.21
CA GLY A 41 -5.57 -2.07 -7.49
C GLY A 41 -4.05 -1.96 -7.48
N VAL A 42 -3.54 -0.89 -8.08
CA VAL A 42 -2.11 -0.68 -8.28
C VAL A 42 -1.45 -0.24 -6.98
N ALA A 43 -0.59 -1.08 -6.40
CA ALA A 43 0.12 -0.75 -5.15
C ALA A 43 0.94 0.55 -5.28
N GLY A 44 1.61 0.74 -6.42
CA GLY A 44 2.38 1.94 -6.72
C GLY A 44 1.56 3.24 -6.70
N TYR A 45 0.26 3.20 -7.05
CA TYR A 45 -0.62 4.37 -7.01
C TYR A 45 -0.76 4.92 -5.58
N HIS A 46 -0.94 4.03 -4.61
CA HIS A 46 -1.04 4.42 -3.20
C HIS A 46 0.31 4.90 -2.67
N ALA A 47 1.39 4.18 -2.97
CA ALA A 47 2.75 4.58 -2.57
C ALA A 47 3.12 5.97 -3.10
N LEU A 48 2.78 6.27 -4.36
CA LEU A 48 3.09 7.55 -5.01
C LEU A 48 2.50 8.75 -4.27
N HIS A 49 1.39 8.60 -3.54
CA HIS A 49 0.80 9.73 -2.81
C HIS A 49 1.72 10.29 -1.72
N ALA A 50 2.62 9.46 -1.16
CA ALA A 50 3.59 9.90 -0.17
C ALA A 50 4.57 10.94 -0.72
N THR A 51 4.96 10.81 -2.00
CA THR A 51 6.00 11.66 -2.61
C THR A 51 5.54 13.12 -2.73
N ARG A 52 4.23 13.35 -2.84
CA ARG A 52 3.61 14.69 -2.85
C ARG A 52 3.86 15.49 -1.56
N ARG A 53 4.25 14.82 -0.48
CA ARG A 53 4.64 15.44 0.79
C ARG A 53 6.13 15.30 1.09
N GLY A 54 6.94 14.96 0.09
CA GLY A 54 8.37 14.70 0.26
C GLY A 54 8.66 13.45 1.10
N LEU A 55 7.71 12.52 1.21
CA LEU A 55 7.87 11.27 1.97
C LEU A 55 8.13 10.08 1.03
N VAL A 56 8.87 9.09 1.52
CA VAL A 56 8.95 7.76 0.90
C VAL A 56 7.64 7.01 1.19
N GLY A 57 7.04 6.43 0.15
CA GLY A 57 5.79 5.68 0.26
C GLY A 57 6.00 4.19 0.00
N ILE A 58 5.38 3.36 0.83
CA ILE A 58 5.31 1.91 0.66
C ILE A 58 3.84 1.47 0.79
N ALA A 59 3.37 0.65 -0.15
CA ALA A 59 2.06 0.03 -0.09
C ALA A 59 2.16 -1.45 -0.49
N MET A 60 1.55 -2.32 0.29
CA MET A 60 1.59 -3.78 0.08
C MET A 60 0.25 -4.40 0.50
N THR A 61 -0.13 -5.48 -0.14
CA THR A 61 -1.33 -6.26 0.17
C THR A 61 -1.11 -7.73 -0.16
N ASN A 62 -1.94 -8.60 0.38
CA ASN A 62 -2.09 -9.97 -0.12
C ASN A 62 -3.16 -10.04 -1.23
N ALA A 63 -3.15 -11.14 -1.98
CA ALA A 63 -4.18 -11.55 -2.93
C ALA A 63 -4.68 -12.98 -2.61
N GLY A 64 -5.58 -13.52 -3.44
CA GLY A 64 -6.02 -14.92 -3.33
C GLY A 64 -4.87 -15.91 -3.60
N ALA A 65 -5.05 -17.18 -3.27
CA ALA A 65 -4.07 -18.22 -3.56
C ALA A 65 -4.05 -18.49 -5.08
N GLU A 66 -3.04 -17.96 -5.76
CA GLU A 66 -2.94 -17.90 -7.22
C GLU A 66 -1.60 -18.44 -7.75
N MET A 67 -0.57 -18.55 -6.90
CA MET A 67 0.77 -18.97 -7.27
C MET A 67 1.28 -20.10 -6.38
N ALA A 68 1.89 -21.10 -7.00
CA ALA A 68 2.58 -22.18 -6.28
C ALA A 68 3.95 -21.69 -5.78
N PRO A 69 4.29 -21.89 -4.50
CA PRO A 69 5.65 -21.65 -4.02
C PRO A 69 6.63 -22.65 -4.64
N TRP A 70 7.93 -22.32 -4.60
CA TRP A 70 8.98 -23.20 -5.10
C TRP A 70 8.89 -24.60 -4.46
N GLY A 71 8.89 -25.63 -5.29
CA GLY A 71 8.76 -27.03 -4.86
C GLY A 71 7.33 -27.52 -4.64
N SER A 72 6.31 -26.68 -4.86
CA SER A 72 4.90 -27.06 -4.78
C SER A 72 4.25 -27.13 -6.16
N ALA A 73 3.26 -28.00 -6.32
CA ALA A 73 2.30 -27.97 -7.43
C ALA A 73 1.01 -27.20 -7.09
N GLU A 74 0.74 -27.01 -5.79
CA GLU A 74 -0.48 -26.37 -5.29
C GLU A 74 -0.29 -24.86 -5.10
N PRO A 75 -1.27 -24.01 -5.49
CA PRO A 75 -1.24 -22.58 -5.26
C PRO A 75 -1.52 -22.24 -3.80
N VAL A 76 -0.61 -21.48 -3.19
CA VAL A 76 -0.70 -21.05 -1.77
C VAL A 76 -0.46 -19.55 -1.62
N LEU A 77 0.34 -18.96 -2.50
CA LEU A 77 0.70 -17.54 -2.45
C LEU A 77 -0.24 -16.74 -3.37
N GLY A 78 -0.52 -15.50 -2.99
CA GLY A 78 -1.06 -14.52 -3.94
C GLY A 78 0.06 -13.75 -4.62
N THR A 79 -0.27 -13.01 -5.68
CA THR A 79 0.66 -12.08 -6.35
C THR A 79 1.27 -11.05 -5.41
N ASN A 80 0.61 -10.77 -4.28
CA ASN A 80 1.09 -10.05 -3.11
C ASN A 80 1.98 -8.84 -3.47
N PRO A 81 1.42 -7.82 -4.17
CA PRO A 81 2.22 -6.78 -4.80
C PRO A 81 2.83 -5.82 -3.78
N TRP A 82 4.00 -5.29 -4.13
CA TRP A 82 4.70 -4.23 -3.40
C TRP A 82 4.80 -3.00 -4.28
N GLY A 83 4.35 -1.86 -3.77
CA GLY A 83 4.51 -0.53 -4.37
C GLY A 83 5.47 0.29 -3.52
N LEU A 84 6.48 0.88 -4.16
CA LEU A 84 7.46 1.77 -3.55
C LEU A 84 7.53 3.06 -4.36
N ALA A 85 7.56 4.21 -3.70
CA ALA A 85 7.76 5.50 -4.33
C ALA A 85 8.70 6.37 -3.49
N VAL A 86 9.68 7.00 -4.15
CA VAL A 86 10.67 7.88 -3.52
C VAL A 86 10.59 9.26 -4.19
N PRO A 87 10.48 10.35 -3.43
CA PRO A 87 10.38 11.69 -4.00
C PRO A 87 11.70 12.12 -4.65
N ARG A 88 11.62 12.79 -5.81
CA ARG A 88 12.77 13.42 -6.48
C ARG A 88 12.91 14.88 -6.02
N GLY A 89 14.15 15.36 -5.91
CA GLY A 89 14.41 16.79 -5.74
C GLY A 89 13.80 17.61 -6.87
N GLY A 90 13.07 18.68 -6.53
CA GLY A 90 12.36 19.54 -7.50
C GLY A 90 10.87 19.24 -7.69
N GLY A 91 10.30 18.23 -7.01
CA GLY A 91 8.85 18.15 -6.77
C GLY A 91 7.94 18.05 -7.99
N HIS A 92 8.39 17.42 -9.07
CA HIS A 92 7.50 17.07 -10.19
C HIS A 92 6.85 15.72 -9.95
N ASP A 93 5.53 15.64 -10.15
CA ASP A 93 4.83 14.37 -10.38
C ASP A 93 5.47 13.66 -11.60
N PRO A 94 5.51 12.32 -11.64
CA PRO A 94 6.04 11.55 -12.77
C PRO A 94 5.32 11.87 -14.09
#